data_AF-A0A4R6ALK9-F1
#
_entry.id   AF-A0A4R6ALK9-F1
#
_cell.length_a   1.000
_cell.length_b   1.000
_cell.length_c   1.000
_cell.angle_alpha   90.00
_cell.angle_beta   90.00
_cell.angle_gamma   90.00
#
_symmetry.space_group_name_H-M   'P 1'
#
loop_
_entity.id
_entity.type
_entity.pdbx_description
1 polymer ?
#
loop_
_entity_poly.entity_id
_entity_poly.type
_entity_poly.pdbx_seq_one_letter_code
_entity_poly.pdbx_strand_id
1 'polypeptide(L)'
;MPDRLLARIIDVPQRVWTPVDFVDIGGRDAVDKALQRMVTSDQLRRIGRGLYDKPSQNALTGKTSVPDYRAVIDAISRRDQVRWLIDGMTAANTLGLTNAVPAKIEVLVDARLRPVSLGNQKIVFKQAAPSRLYWAGRPGMYLVQALHWLHDAMSDDVERKAVLKTVRRMLADKETGPTLLDDLKGGLSAMPIWMQEILRGPLFDAAEVHQG
;
A
#
# COMPACT_ATOMS: atom_id res chain seq x y z
N MET A 1 -28.66 11.91 5.55
CA MET A 1 -27.77 11.08 4.70
C MET A 1 -26.33 11.60 4.72
N PRO A 2 -26.05 12.89 4.49
CA PRO A 2 -24.69 13.45 4.66
C PRO A 2 -24.07 13.12 6.03
N ASP A 3 -24.86 13.14 7.10
CA ASP A 3 -24.38 12.81 8.46
C ASP A 3 -23.91 11.35 8.58
N ARG A 4 -24.55 10.41 7.87
CA ARG A 4 -24.14 9.01 7.85
C ARG A 4 -22.83 8.80 7.08
N LEU A 5 -22.66 9.52 5.96
CA LEU A 5 -21.40 9.54 5.21
C LEU A 5 -20.29 10.11 6.10
N LEU A 6 -20.54 11.26 6.72
CA LEU A 6 -19.56 11.93 7.57
C LEU A 6 -19.19 11.07 8.78
N ALA A 7 -20.15 10.43 9.45
CA ALA A 7 -19.88 9.54 10.56
C ALA A 7 -18.91 8.42 10.17
N ARG A 8 -19.15 7.76 9.02
CA ARG A 8 -18.25 6.72 8.50
C ARG A 8 -16.87 7.26 8.12
N ILE A 9 -16.81 8.48 7.56
CA ILE A 9 -15.54 9.11 7.20
C ILE A 9 -14.70 9.46 8.44
N ILE A 10 -15.35 9.89 9.52
CA ILE A 10 -14.66 10.27 10.76
C ILE A 10 -14.11 9.04 11.49
N ASP A 11 -14.82 7.91 11.42
CA ASP A 11 -14.45 6.66 12.09
C ASP A 11 -13.14 6.06 11.57
N VAL A 12 -12.82 6.27 10.28
CA VAL A 12 -11.59 5.80 9.66
C VAL A 12 -10.76 6.98 9.14
N PRO A 13 -10.04 7.70 10.03
CA PRO A 13 -9.25 8.86 9.65
C PRO A 13 -8.13 8.46 8.67
N GLN A 14 -7.69 9.41 7.84
CA GLN A 14 -6.62 9.24 6.84
C GLN A 14 -6.93 8.28 5.68
N ARG A 15 -8.11 7.68 5.63
CA ARG A 15 -8.59 6.90 4.47
C ARG A 15 -9.00 7.83 3.33
N VAL A 16 -8.71 7.39 2.10
CA VAL A 16 -9.29 7.99 0.89
C VAL A 16 -10.57 7.25 0.52
N TRP A 17 -11.62 8.03 0.33
CA TRP A 17 -12.98 7.58 0.07
C TRP A 17 -13.33 7.72 -1.39
N THR A 18 -14.15 6.79 -1.85
CA THR A 18 -14.75 6.79 -3.17
C THR A 18 -16.26 6.63 -3.02
N PRO A 19 -17.06 6.99 -4.02
CA PRO A 19 -18.51 6.84 -3.89
C PRO A 19 -18.95 5.37 -3.75
N VAL A 20 -18.13 4.39 -4.16
CA VAL A 20 -18.47 2.97 -3.98
C VAL A 20 -18.45 2.53 -2.51
N ASP A 21 -17.81 3.32 -1.63
CA ASP A 21 -17.75 3.05 -0.18
C ASP A 21 -19.06 3.36 0.57
N PHE A 22 -20.05 3.90 -0.14
CA PHE A 22 -21.31 4.35 0.43
C PHE A 22 -22.54 3.83 -0.32
N VAL A 23 -22.38 2.80 -1.16
CA VAL A 23 -23.49 2.21 -1.93
C VAL A 23 -24.59 1.62 -1.04
N ASP A 24 -24.23 1.24 0.19
CA ASP A 24 -25.15 0.76 1.22
C ASP A 24 -25.92 1.89 1.92
N ILE A 25 -25.47 3.15 1.79
CA ILE A 25 -26.12 4.32 2.40
C ILE A 25 -27.12 4.98 1.44
N GLY A 26 -26.88 4.91 0.14
CA GLY A 26 -27.79 5.46 -0.86
C GLY A 26 -27.34 5.26 -2.30
N GLY A 27 -28.24 5.60 -3.23
CA GLY A 27 -27.99 5.53 -4.66
C GLY A 27 -26.84 6.44 -5.11
N ARG A 28 -26.18 6.05 -6.21
CA ARG A 28 -24.94 6.68 -6.69
C ARG A 28 -25.04 8.20 -6.85
N ASP A 29 -26.10 8.69 -7.49
CA ASP A 29 -26.30 10.12 -7.73
C ASP A 29 -26.48 10.91 -6.43
N ALA A 30 -27.16 10.32 -5.44
CA ALA A 30 -27.35 10.94 -4.14
C ALA A 30 -26.02 11.03 -3.39
N VAL A 31 -25.24 9.94 -3.40
CA VAL A 31 -23.90 9.89 -2.77
C VAL A 31 -22.97 10.91 -3.41
N ASP A 32 -22.93 10.97 -4.74
CA ASP A 32 -22.09 11.93 -5.47
C ASP A 32 -22.48 13.38 -5.14
N LYS A 33 -23.79 13.70 -5.09
CA LYS A 33 -24.27 15.04 -4.66
C LYS A 33 -23.90 15.34 -3.22
N ALA A 34 -23.99 14.37 -2.31
CA ALA A 34 -23.63 14.56 -0.91
C ALA A 34 -22.12 14.82 -0.74
N LEU A 35 -21.28 14.02 -1.39
CA LEU A 35 -19.82 14.21 -1.38
C LEU A 35 -19.43 15.55 -2.00
N GLN A 36 -20.08 15.98 -3.09
CA GLN A 36 -19.87 17.30 -3.68
C GLN A 36 -20.19 18.42 -2.68
N ARG A 37 -21.34 18.34 -2.00
CA ARG A 37 -21.72 19.33 -0.98
C ARG A 37 -20.72 19.39 0.17
N MET A 38 -20.23 18.23 0.62
CA MET A 38 -19.21 18.14 1.69
C MET A 38 -17.86 18.73 1.27
N VAL A 39 -17.53 18.68 -0.03
CA VAL A 39 -16.36 19.38 -0.57
C VAL A 39 -16.61 20.89 -0.61
N THR A 40 -17.80 21.33 -1.03
CA THR A 40 -18.16 22.76 -1.04
C THR A 40 -18.22 23.39 0.35
N SER A 41 -18.49 22.59 1.39
CA SER A 41 -18.49 23.03 2.79
C SER A 41 -17.15 22.81 3.52
N ASP A 42 -16.07 22.54 2.78
CA ASP A 42 -14.71 22.29 3.32
C ASP A 42 -14.61 21.13 4.32
N GLN A 43 -15.61 20.24 4.39
CA GLN A 43 -15.57 19.05 5.24
C GLN A 43 -14.68 17.95 4.63
N LEU A 44 -14.57 17.91 3.30
CA LEU A 44 -13.74 16.99 2.55
C LEU A 44 -12.92 17.74 1.51
N ARG A 45 -11.77 17.16 1.15
CA ARG A 45 -10.98 17.58 -0.01
C ARG A 45 -11.14 16.55 -1.12
N ARG A 46 -11.25 17.04 -2.36
CA ARG A 46 -11.22 16.20 -3.56
C ARG A 46 -9.80 16.09 -4.09
N ILE A 47 -9.20 14.91 -3.98
CA ILE A 47 -7.82 14.64 -4.46
C ILE A 47 -7.82 14.40 -5.97
N GLY A 48 -8.91 13.83 -6.49
CA GLY A 48 -9.04 13.50 -7.91
C GLY A 48 -10.47 13.12 -8.26
N ARG A 49 -10.66 12.65 -9.51
CA ARG A 49 -11.99 12.22 -9.96
C ARG A 49 -12.45 11.02 -9.12
N GLY A 50 -13.48 11.24 -8.29
CA GLY A 50 -14.08 10.22 -7.44
C GLY A 50 -13.20 9.79 -6.25
N LEU A 51 -12.22 10.60 -5.86
CA LEU A 51 -11.33 10.36 -4.72
C LEU A 51 -11.45 11.55 -3.76
N TYR A 52 -11.76 11.25 -2.50
CA TYR A 52 -12.03 12.23 -1.47
C TYR A 52 -11.27 11.86 -0.20
N ASP A 53 -10.71 12.83 0.50
CA ASP A 53 -10.17 12.61 1.84
C ASP A 53 -10.71 13.63 2.82
N LYS A 54 -10.59 13.28 4.11
CA LYS A 54 -10.74 14.25 5.18
C LYS A 54 -9.36 14.88 5.43
N PRO A 55 -9.14 16.15 5.03
CA PRO A 55 -7.84 16.78 5.23
C PRO A 55 -7.51 16.83 6.72
N SER A 56 -6.28 16.45 7.08
CA SER A 56 -5.72 16.67 8.41
C SER A 56 -4.69 17.79 8.36
N GLN A 57 -4.43 18.44 9.49
CA GLN A 57 -3.32 19.40 9.58
C GLN A 57 -2.06 18.68 10.04
N ASN A 58 -0.92 19.00 9.42
CA ASN A 58 0.37 18.57 9.91
C ASN A 58 0.77 19.47 11.08
N ALA A 59 0.82 18.90 12.29
CA ALA A 59 1.13 19.62 13.52
C ALA A 59 2.49 20.36 13.50
N LEU A 60 3.45 19.88 12.71
CA LEU A 60 4.79 20.46 12.62
C LEU A 60 4.86 21.66 11.66
N THR A 61 4.05 21.68 10.60
CA THR A 61 4.15 22.69 9.53
C THR A 61 2.94 23.61 9.44
N GLY A 62 1.84 23.29 10.14
CA GLY A 62 0.56 23.98 10.04
C GLY A 62 -0.15 23.84 8.69
N LYS A 63 0.48 23.16 7.71
CA LYS A 63 -0.08 22.94 6.38
C LYS A 63 -1.02 21.74 6.38
N THR A 64 -2.00 21.78 5.47
CA THR A 64 -2.84 20.60 5.18
C THR A 64 -1.95 19.44 4.75
N SER A 65 -2.12 18.29 5.38
CA SER A 65 -1.39 17.08 5.06
C SER A 65 -1.71 16.63 3.62
N VAL A 66 -0.73 16.02 2.99
CA VAL A 66 -0.94 15.25 1.78
C VAL A 66 -1.36 13.84 2.22
N PRO A 67 -2.41 13.24 1.61
CA PRO A 67 -2.81 11.87 1.91
C PRO A 67 -1.66 10.89 1.69
N ASP A 68 -1.65 9.77 2.40
CA ASP A 68 -0.74 8.67 2.09
C ASP A 68 -1.06 8.13 0.68
N TYR A 69 -0.05 7.97 -0.17
CA TYR A 69 -0.20 7.37 -1.49
C TYR A 69 -0.80 5.97 -1.41
N ARG A 70 -0.54 5.21 -0.33
CA ARG A 70 -1.13 3.88 -0.12
C ARG A 70 -2.64 3.97 -0.01
N ALA A 71 -3.15 4.92 0.77
CA ALA A 71 -4.58 5.15 0.90
C ALA A 71 -5.23 5.54 -0.44
N VAL A 72 -4.51 6.32 -1.27
CA VAL A 72 -4.96 6.67 -2.63
C VAL A 72 -5.02 5.43 -3.53
N ILE A 73 -3.98 4.59 -3.54
CA ILE A 73 -3.94 3.36 -4.34
C ILE A 73 -5.04 2.39 -3.87
N ASP A 74 -5.23 2.22 -2.56
CA ASP A 74 -6.27 1.36 -1.99
C ASP A 74 -7.68 1.84 -2.36
N ALA A 75 -7.90 3.15 -2.39
CA ALA A 75 -9.18 3.72 -2.83
C ALA A 75 -9.46 3.44 -4.31
N ILE A 76 -8.45 3.57 -5.16
CA ILE A 76 -8.56 3.26 -6.59
C ILE A 76 -8.78 1.75 -6.78
N SER A 77 -8.04 0.91 -6.06
CA SER A 77 -8.19 -0.54 -6.05
C SER A 77 -9.62 -0.97 -5.70
N ARG A 78 -10.19 -0.43 -4.62
CA ARG A 78 -11.59 -0.70 -4.22
C ARG A 78 -12.60 -0.21 -5.24
N ARG A 79 -12.37 0.95 -5.87
CA ARG A 79 -13.30 1.52 -6.85
C ARG A 79 -13.32 0.73 -8.15
N ASP A 80 -12.14 0.42 -8.67
CA ASP A 80 -11.95 -0.16 -10.00
C ASP A 80 -11.81 -1.69 -9.96
N GLN A 81 -11.81 -2.28 -8.75
CA GLN A 81 -11.68 -3.73 -8.50
C GLN A 81 -10.44 -4.33 -9.16
N VAL A 82 -9.30 -3.64 -9.01
CA VAL A 82 -8.03 -4.02 -9.63
C VAL A 82 -7.07 -4.63 -8.62
N ARG A 83 -6.22 -5.55 -9.07
CA ARG A 83 -5.06 -5.95 -8.30
C ARG A 83 -3.93 -4.98 -8.56
N TRP A 84 -3.14 -4.68 -7.53
CA TRP A 84 -2.04 -3.75 -7.65
C TRP A 84 -0.78 -4.24 -6.94
N LEU A 85 0.38 -3.89 -7.49
CA LEU A 85 1.70 -4.22 -6.98
C LEU A 85 2.56 -2.96 -6.98
N ILE A 86 3.15 -2.62 -5.84
CA ILE A 86 4.04 -1.46 -5.71
C ILE A 86 5.40 -1.70 -6.38
N ASP A 87 6.09 -0.66 -6.83
CA ASP A 87 7.48 -0.79 -7.28
C ASP A 87 8.45 -1.08 -6.11
N GLY A 88 9.59 -1.68 -6.45
CA GLY A 88 10.56 -2.15 -5.47
C GLY A 88 11.28 -1.04 -4.70
N MET A 89 11.54 0.12 -5.30
CA MET A 89 12.18 1.24 -4.58
C MET A 89 11.22 1.81 -3.53
N THR A 90 9.96 2.06 -3.92
CA THR A 90 8.92 2.51 -3.00
C THR A 90 8.66 1.47 -1.91
N ALA A 91 8.74 0.18 -2.23
CA ALA A 91 8.64 -0.87 -1.24
C ALA A 91 9.83 -0.89 -0.26
N ALA A 92 11.05 -0.79 -0.76
CA ALA A 92 12.25 -0.73 0.07
C ALA A 92 12.20 0.50 1.01
N ASN A 93 11.75 1.66 0.51
CA ASN A 93 11.58 2.85 1.33
C ASN A 93 10.52 2.65 2.42
N THR A 94 9.39 2.03 2.05
CA THR A 94 8.32 1.66 3.01
C THR A 94 8.83 0.79 4.16
N LEU A 95 9.75 -0.14 3.86
CA LEU A 95 10.32 -1.04 4.86
C LEU A 95 11.51 -0.45 5.62
N GLY A 96 11.91 0.80 5.33
CA GLY A 96 13.07 1.44 5.93
C GLY A 96 14.41 0.88 5.44
N LEU A 97 14.43 0.18 4.30
CA LEU A 97 15.64 -0.37 3.68
C LEU A 97 16.35 0.66 2.80
N THR A 98 15.73 1.81 2.55
CA THR A 98 16.35 2.96 1.86
C THR A 98 15.72 4.27 2.32
N ASN A 99 16.52 5.34 2.32
CA ASN A 99 16.09 6.70 2.62
C ASN A 99 15.64 7.47 1.36
N ALA A 100 15.72 6.85 0.18
CA ALA A 100 15.28 7.48 -1.06
C ALA A 100 13.76 7.66 -1.07
N VAL A 101 13.31 8.93 -1.05
CA VAL A 101 11.90 9.28 -1.17
C VAL A 101 11.53 9.38 -2.66
N PRO A 102 10.60 8.55 -3.16
CA PRO A 102 10.25 8.56 -4.58
C PRO A 102 9.42 9.80 -4.94
N ALA A 103 9.85 10.54 -5.97
CA ALA A 103 9.03 11.57 -6.62
C ALA A 103 7.97 10.94 -7.55
N LYS A 104 8.25 9.75 -8.08
CA LYS A 104 7.35 8.97 -8.93
C LYS A 104 7.19 7.59 -8.32
N ILE A 105 5.94 7.21 -8.05
CA ILE A 105 5.57 5.91 -7.52
C ILE A 105 4.97 5.11 -8.66
N GLU A 106 5.58 3.98 -9.00
CA GLU A 106 5.07 3.11 -10.05
C GLU A 106 4.26 1.97 -9.45
N VAL A 107 3.09 1.70 -10.03
CA VAL A 107 2.18 0.66 -9.56
C VAL A 107 1.80 -0.22 -10.73
N LEU A 108 2.12 -1.52 -10.66
CA LEU A 108 1.64 -2.48 -11.64
C LEU A 108 0.19 -2.83 -11.33
N VAL A 109 -0.66 -2.89 -12.34
CA VAL A 109 -2.10 -3.20 -12.21
C VAL A 109 -2.58 -4.06 -13.38
N ASP A 110 -3.68 -4.79 -13.22
CA ASP A 110 -4.30 -5.57 -14.30
C ASP A 110 -5.28 -4.78 -15.18
N ALA A 111 -5.38 -3.46 -14.97
CA ALA A 111 -6.23 -2.57 -15.76
C ALA A 111 -5.48 -1.30 -16.23
N ARG A 112 -6.13 -0.52 -17.10
CA ARG A 112 -5.63 0.80 -17.50
C ARG A 112 -6.19 1.88 -16.58
N LEU A 113 -5.31 2.52 -15.82
CA LEU A 113 -5.67 3.57 -14.88
C LEU A 113 -4.94 4.88 -15.22
N ARG A 114 -5.56 6.00 -14.87
CA ARG A 114 -4.96 7.33 -15.05
C ARG A 114 -3.99 7.63 -13.91
N PRO A 115 -2.85 8.27 -14.18
CA PRO A 115 -1.96 8.75 -13.13
C PRO A 115 -2.66 9.72 -12.17
N VAL A 116 -2.20 9.75 -10.93
CA VAL A 116 -2.70 10.66 -9.89
C VAL A 116 -1.53 11.45 -9.33
N SER A 117 -1.69 12.77 -9.28
CA SER A 117 -0.72 13.67 -8.64
C SER A 117 -1.09 13.87 -7.18
N LEU A 118 -0.10 13.85 -6.30
CA LEU A 118 -0.25 13.87 -4.85
C LEU A 118 0.86 14.74 -4.24
N GLY A 119 0.60 16.05 -4.13
CA GLY A 119 1.65 17.01 -3.78
C GLY A 119 2.79 16.96 -4.80
N ASN A 120 4.02 16.71 -4.31
CA ASN A 120 5.22 16.57 -5.14
C ASN A 120 5.43 15.15 -5.68
N GLN A 121 4.55 14.20 -5.34
CA GLN A 121 4.63 12.82 -5.81
C GLN A 121 3.63 12.57 -6.94
N LYS A 122 3.96 11.64 -7.83
CA LYS A 122 3.08 11.18 -8.89
C LYS A 122 2.96 9.66 -8.88
N ILE A 123 1.73 9.17 -8.76
CA ILE A 123 1.40 7.75 -8.86
C ILE A 123 1.14 7.44 -10.34
N VAL A 124 1.91 6.51 -10.90
CA VAL A 124 1.82 6.08 -12.30
C VAL A 124 1.49 4.60 -12.36
N PHE A 125 0.37 4.28 -13.00
CA PHE A 125 -0.08 2.92 -13.18
C PHE A 125 0.45 2.32 -14.48
N LYS A 126 1.03 1.12 -14.40
CA LYS A 126 1.50 0.34 -15.55
C LYS A 126 0.69 -0.95 -15.62
N GLN A 127 0.11 -1.22 -16.79
CA GLN A 127 -0.61 -2.46 -17.00
C GLN A 127 0.37 -3.65 -16.99
N ALA A 128 0.04 -4.71 -16.26
CA ALA A 128 0.85 -5.92 -16.15
C ALA A 128 -0.01 -7.17 -16.37
N ALA A 129 0.63 -8.23 -16.87
CA ALA A 129 0.00 -9.54 -16.98
C ALA A 129 -0.29 -10.12 -15.58
N PRO A 130 -1.36 -10.93 -15.40
CA PRO A 130 -1.70 -11.55 -14.12
C PRO A 130 -0.55 -12.31 -13.47
N SER A 131 0.32 -12.94 -14.26
CA SER A 131 1.50 -13.68 -13.77
C SER A 131 2.50 -12.79 -13.01
N ARG A 132 2.58 -11.49 -13.35
CA ARG A 132 3.45 -10.52 -12.65
C ARG A 132 2.80 -9.96 -11.38
N LEU A 133 1.53 -10.26 -11.13
CA LEU A 133 0.75 -9.74 -10.02
C LEU A 133 0.50 -10.80 -8.94
N TYR A 134 1.29 -11.89 -8.91
CA TYR A 134 1.16 -12.94 -7.89
C TYR A 134 1.15 -12.37 -6.46
N TRP A 135 2.02 -11.40 -6.19
CA TRP A 135 2.18 -10.75 -4.89
C TRP A 135 1.21 -9.59 -4.64
N ALA A 136 0.35 -9.25 -5.60
CA ALA A 136 -0.55 -8.10 -5.47
C ALA A 136 -1.53 -8.29 -4.30
N GLY A 137 -1.57 -7.32 -3.38
CA GLY A 137 -2.44 -7.33 -2.20
C GLY A 137 -2.09 -8.39 -1.14
N ARG A 138 -0.99 -9.12 -1.31
CA ARG A 138 -0.55 -10.14 -0.35
C ARG A 138 0.30 -9.53 0.78
N PRO A 139 0.27 -10.09 2.00
CA PRO A 139 1.11 -9.63 3.12
C PRO A 139 2.60 -9.47 2.76
N GLY A 140 3.15 -10.39 1.98
CA GLY A 140 4.54 -10.41 1.53
C GLY A 140 4.88 -9.43 0.40
N MET A 141 3.88 -8.70 -0.14
CA MET A 141 4.06 -7.84 -1.32
C MET A 141 5.25 -6.89 -1.18
N TYR A 142 5.25 -6.07 -0.12
CA TYR A 142 6.28 -5.06 0.08
C TYR A 142 7.65 -5.68 0.25
N LEU A 143 7.76 -6.80 0.97
CA LEU A 143 9.04 -7.47 1.17
C LEU A 143 9.59 -8.00 -0.14
N VAL A 144 8.78 -8.73 -0.92
CA VAL A 144 9.23 -9.30 -2.19
C VAL A 144 9.62 -8.22 -3.20
N GLN A 145 8.85 -7.13 -3.28
CA GLN A 145 9.18 -6.01 -4.16
C GLN A 145 10.46 -5.30 -3.72
N ALA A 146 10.65 -5.09 -2.42
CA ALA A 146 11.87 -4.50 -1.89
C ALA A 146 13.10 -5.38 -2.18
N LEU A 147 12.98 -6.70 -2.02
CA LEU A 147 14.06 -7.64 -2.32
C LEU A 147 14.45 -7.61 -3.80
N HIS A 148 13.48 -7.54 -4.71
CA HIS A 148 13.78 -7.37 -6.14
C HIS A 148 14.59 -6.11 -6.44
N TRP A 149 14.31 -5.01 -5.74
CA TRP A 149 15.07 -3.76 -5.88
C TRP A 149 16.48 -3.85 -5.29
N LEU A 150 16.62 -4.52 -4.15
CA LEU A 150 17.88 -4.61 -3.42
C LEU A 150 18.79 -5.74 -3.92
N HIS A 151 18.37 -6.52 -4.91
CA HIS A 151 19.08 -7.72 -5.35
C HIS A 151 20.57 -7.47 -5.61
N ASP A 152 20.89 -6.46 -6.40
CA ASP A 152 22.28 -6.19 -6.79
C ASP A 152 23.09 -5.64 -5.61
N ALA A 153 22.43 -4.87 -4.75
CA ALA A 153 23.03 -4.19 -3.60
C ALA A 153 23.31 -5.17 -2.43
N MET A 154 22.53 -6.25 -2.31
CA MET A 154 22.74 -7.35 -1.38
C MET A 154 24.01 -8.19 -1.63
N SER A 155 24.80 -7.86 -2.65
CA SER A 155 26.17 -8.38 -2.79
C SER A 155 27.10 -7.88 -1.67
N ASP A 156 26.74 -6.78 -1.00
CA ASP A 156 27.41 -6.26 0.18
C ASP A 156 26.89 -6.93 1.47
N ASP A 157 27.81 -7.41 2.31
CA ASP A 157 27.48 -8.12 3.55
C ASP A 157 26.74 -7.25 4.58
N VAL A 158 27.00 -5.95 4.62
CA VAL A 158 26.33 -4.99 5.51
C VAL A 158 24.88 -4.82 5.08
N GLU A 159 24.65 -4.60 3.79
CA GLU A 159 23.30 -4.47 3.24
C GLU A 159 22.49 -5.75 3.42
N ARG A 160 23.10 -6.90 3.12
CA ARG A 160 22.48 -8.21 3.32
C ARG A 160 22.07 -8.43 4.79
N LYS A 161 22.92 -8.05 5.75
CA LYS A 161 22.59 -8.13 7.19
C LYS A 161 21.43 -7.21 7.56
N ALA A 162 21.39 -5.98 7.03
CA ALA A 162 20.29 -5.05 7.28
C ALA A 162 18.95 -5.59 6.75
N VAL A 163 18.95 -6.18 5.55
CA VAL A 163 17.76 -6.85 4.98
C VAL A 163 17.30 -8.01 5.87
N LEU A 164 18.20 -8.93 6.24
CA LEU A 164 17.85 -10.08 7.08
C LEU A 164 17.32 -9.65 8.46
N LYS A 165 17.86 -8.58 9.04
CA LYS A 165 17.36 -8.00 10.29
C LYS A 165 15.92 -7.50 10.12
N THR A 166 15.62 -6.81 9.03
CA THR A 166 14.26 -6.34 8.72
C THR A 166 13.29 -7.51 8.51
N VAL A 167 13.69 -8.53 7.76
CA VAL A 167 12.87 -9.75 7.55
C VAL A 167 12.51 -10.40 8.89
N ARG A 168 13.51 -10.67 9.74
CA ARG A 168 13.27 -11.27 11.06
C ARG A 168 12.36 -10.43 11.94
N ARG A 169 12.56 -9.11 11.94
CA ARG A 169 11.70 -8.17 12.68
C ARG A 169 10.24 -8.24 12.21
N MET A 170 10.01 -8.30 10.90
CA MET A 170 8.65 -8.40 10.36
C MET A 170 7.99 -9.73 10.70
N LEU A 171 8.74 -10.84 10.63
CA LEU A 171 8.22 -12.19 10.98
C LEU A 171 7.96 -12.36 12.48
N ALA A 172 8.68 -11.64 13.33
CA ALA A 172 8.51 -11.64 14.77
C ALA A 172 7.37 -10.73 15.26
N ASP A 173 6.75 -9.96 14.37
CA ASP A 173 5.60 -9.13 14.72
C ASP A 173 4.41 -10.00 15.16
N LYS A 174 3.80 -9.67 16.30
CA LYS A 174 2.77 -10.54 16.90
C LYS A 174 1.45 -10.52 16.14
N GLU A 175 1.14 -9.41 15.48
CA GLU A 175 -0.14 -9.23 14.79
C GLU A 175 -0.05 -9.67 13.32
N THR A 176 1.02 -9.27 12.64
CA THR A 176 1.18 -9.45 11.20
C THR A 176 2.15 -10.58 10.84
N GLY A 177 3.04 -10.97 11.75
CA GLY A 177 4.09 -11.98 11.53
C GLY A 177 3.57 -13.35 11.12
N PRO A 178 2.55 -13.94 11.79
CA PRO A 178 2.01 -15.24 11.39
C PRO A 178 1.46 -15.25 9.96
N THR A 179 0.66 -14.23 9.61
CA THR A 179 0.09 -14.10 8.27
C THR A 179 1.17 -13.89 7.22
N LEU A 180 2.21 -13.10 7.53
CA LEU A 180 3.36 -12.90 6.65
C LEU A 180 4.16 -14.20 6.46
N LEU A 181 4.39 -14.96 7.53
CA LEU A 181 5.11 -16.23 7.49
C LEU A 181 4.42 -17.23 6.58
N ASP A 182 3.10 -17.41 6.75
CA ASP A 182 2.30 -18.33 5.95
C ASP A 182 2.27 -17.89 4.47
N ASP A 183 2.14 -16.58 4.24
CA ASP A 183 2.12 -16.02 2.89
C ASP A 183 3.45 -16.23 2.15
N LEU A 184 4.58 -15.98 2.82
CA LEU A 184 5.91 -16.18 2.25
C LEU A 184 6.22 -17.66 2.03
N LYS A 185 5.82 -18.56 2.94
CA LYS A 185 5.97 -20.01 2.75
C LYS A 185 5.14 -20.51 1.57
N GLY A 186 3.86 -20.13 1.51
CA GLY A 186 2.97 -20.52 0.43
C GLY A 186 3.36 -19.93 -0.93
N GLY A 187 4.07 -18.80 -0.93
CA GLY A 187 4.56 -18.12 -2.13
C GLY A 187 6.02 -18.36 -2.48
N LEU A 188 6.74 -19.20 -1.74
CA LEU A 188 8.19 -19.36 -1.92
C LEU A 188 8.56 -19.78 -3.35
N SER A 189 7.79 -20.69 -3.96
CA SER A 189 8.01 -21.17 -5.32
C SER A 189 7.73 -20.12 -6.42
N ALA A 190 7.00 -19.05 -6.09
CA ALA A 190 6.75 -17.94 -7.01
C ALA A 190 7.89 -16.92 -7.03
N MET A 191 8.90 -17.07 -6.16
CA MET A 191 10.07 -16.19 -6.11
C MET A 191 11.27 -16.79 -6.87
N PRO A 192 12.20 -15.96 -7.36
CA PRO A 192 13.48 -16.43 -7.89
C PRO A 192 14.28 -17.22 -6.84
N ILE A 193 15.10 -18.18 -7.28
CA ILE A 193 15.88 -19.07 -6.40
C ILE A 193 16.72 -18.31 -5.36
N TRP A 194 17.42 -17.25 -5.78
CA TRP A 194 18.24 -16.44 -4.88
C TRP A 194 17.44 -15.85 -3.70
N MET A 195 16.17 -15.50 -3.93
CA MET A 195 15.31 -14.92 -2.90
C MET A 195 14.83 -15.99 -1.92
N GLN A 196 14.55 -17.19 -2.45
CA GLN A 196 14.21 -18.35 -1.63
C GLN A 196 15.37 -18.70 -0.69
N GLU A 197 16.61 -18.65 -1.17
CA GLU A 197 17.80 -18.93 -0.36
C GLU A 197 17.98 -17.95 0.80
N ILE A 198 17.76 -16.65 0.54
CA ILE A 198 17.85 -15.60 1.58
C ILE A 198 16.75 -15.76 2.63
N LEU A 199 15.53 -16.12 2.21
CA LEU A 199 14.38 -16.21 3.10
C LEU A 199 14.29 -17.55 3.86
N ARG A 200 14.91 -18.62 3.37
CA ARG A 200 14.80 -19.96 3.98
C ARG A 200 15.17 -19.98 5.46
N GLY A 201 16.29 -19.35 5.83
CA GLY A 201 16.73 -19.25 7.23
C GLY A 201 15.72 -18.50 8.11
N PRO A 202 15.41 -17.22 7.82
CA PRO A 202 14.41 -16.47 8.58
C PRO A 202 13.03 -17.13 8.69
N LEU A 203 12.56 -17.79 7.62
CA LEU A 203 11.27 -18.49 7.64
C LEU A 203 11.31 -19.75 8.51
N PHE A 204 12.45 -20.44 8.59
CA PHE A 204 12.66 -21.57 9.49
C PHE A 204 12.69 -21.08 10.94
N ASP A 205 13.53 -20.10 11.25
CA ASP A 205 13.65 -19.50 12.60
C ASP A 205 12.28 -19.06 13.14
N ALA A 206 11.48 -18.36 12.30
CA ALA A 206 10.17 -17.87 12.70
C ALA A 206 9.13 -19.00 12.89
N ALA A 207 9.24 -20.09 12.15
CA ALA A 207 8.33 -21.23 12.28
C ALA A 207 8.45 -21.90 13.65
N GLU A 208 9.67 -22.03 14.17
CA GLU A 208 9.91 -22.61 15.49
C GLU A 208 9.34 -21.73 16.61
N VAL A 209 9.47 -20.40 16.48
CA VAL A 209 8.98 -19.44 17.47
C VAL A 209 7.45 -19.41 17.56
N HIS A 210 6.74 -19.59 16.45
CA HIS A 210 5.26 -19.57 16.43
C HIS A 210 4.63 -20.94 16.75
N GLN A 211 5.43 -22.01 16.84
CA GLN A 211 4.96 -23.36 17.19
C GLN A 211 5.16 -23.73 18.67
N GLY A 212 5.92 -22.92 19.42
CA GLY A 212 6.15 -23.08 20.87
C GLY A 212 5.34 -22.07 21.69
#